data_AF-A0A4R9JDV7-F1
#
_entry.id   AF-A0A4R9JDV7-F1
#
_cell.length_a   1.000
_cell.length_b   1.000
_cell.length_c   1.000
_cell.angle_alpha   90.00
_cell.angle_beta   90.00
_cell.angle_gamma   90.00
#
_symmetry.space_group_name_H-M   'P 1'
#
loop_
_entity.id
_entity.type
_entity.pdbx_description
1 polymer ?
#
loop_
_entity_poly.entity_id
_entity_poly.type
_entity_poly.pdbx_seq_one_letter_code
_entity_poly.pdbx_strand_id
1 'polypeptide(L)'
;MADKKKTILPDVLMREKLQKIALNEKAKAARIVGSDKVGSESDPRKEDGPGSKIFKAIDESLSDLRYYFLEGEYGDKVAELFNRNESQFDRLGITPRRFLEFARESFDRFKQLQKKMPLEPMNKKGWEYLERSLSELIGKLNEKFNK
;
A
#
# COMPACT_ATOMS: atom_id res chain seq x y z
N MET A 1 -15.17 16.42 -59.98
CA MET A 1 -15.04 16.81 -58.56
C MET A 1 -14.12 15.80 -57.90
N ALA A 2 -12.92 16.19 -57.45
CA ALA A 2 -11.92 15.27 -56.94
C ALA A 2 -12.06 15.09 -55.42
N ASP A 3 -12.46 13.89 -54.99
CA ASP A 3 -12.56 13.53 -53.58
C ASP A 3 -11.16 13.36 -52.96
N LYS A 4 -10.81 14.30 -52.09
CA LYS A 4 -9.55 14.33 -51.34
C LYS A 4 -9.56 13.22 -50.28
N LYS A 5 -8.78 12.16 -50.52
CA LYS A 5 -8.47 11.12 -49.52
C LYS A 5 -7.81 11.78 -48.30
N LYS A 6 -8.48 11.73 -47.14
CA LYS A 6 -7.92 12.18 -45.85
C LYS A 6 -6.78 11.23 -45.46
N THR A 7 -5.54 11.68 -45.64
CA THR A 7 -4.34 10.97 -45.17
C THR A 7 -4.25 11.04 -43.66
N ILE A 8 -3.97 9.90 -43.01
CA ILE A 8 -3.89 9.68 -41.54
C ILE A 8 -2.60 10.28 -40.91
N LEU A 9 -1.66 10.72 -41.74
CA LEU A 9 -0.36 11.24 -41.34
C LEU A 9 -0.38 12.51 -40.46
N PRO A 10 -1.26 13.51 -40.66
CA PRO A 10 -1.28 14.71 -39.82
C PRO A 10 -1.72 14.43 -38.38
N ASP A 11 -2.63 13.47 -38.19
CA ASP A 11 -3.20 13.15 -36.86
C ASP A 11 -2.20 12.40 -35.96
N VAL A 12 -1.32 11.58 -36.57
CA VAL A 12 -0.24 10.89 -35.83
C VAL A 12 0.83 11.89 -35.40
N LEU A 13 1.19 12.86 -36.25
CA LEU A 13 2.19 13.89 -35.92
C LEU A 13 1.74 14.79 -34.75
N MET A 14 0.43 15.06 -34.67
CA MET A 14 -0.16 15.85 -33.59
C MET A 14 -0.10 15.11 -32.24
N ARG A 15 -0.28 13.78 -32.22
CA ARG A 15 -0.13 12.96 -31.00
C ARG A 15 1.29 12.94 -30.45
N GLU A 16 2.30 12.81 -31.32
CA GLU A 16 3.70 12.84 -30.85
C GLU A 16 4.12 14.21 -30.33
N LYS A 17 3.67 15.30 -30.96
CA LYS A 17 3.95 16.66 -30.45
C LYS A 17 3.35 16.88 -29.06
N LEU A 18 2.13 16.42 -28.81
CA LEU A 18 1.48 16.56 -27.50
C LEU A 18 2.18 15.72 -26.41
N GLN A 19 2.66 14.51 -26.74
CA GLN A 19 3.45 13.71 -25.79
C GLN A 19 4.81 14.36 -25.45
N LYS A 20 5.48 14.97 -26.43
CA LYS A 20 6.73 15.70 -26.19
C LYS A 20 6.53 16.96 -25.33
N ILE A 21 5.41 17.65 -25.45
CA ILE A 21 5.08 18.81 -24.59
C ILE A 21 4.79 18.33 -23.15
N ALA A 22 4.02 17.25 -22.98
CA ALA A 22 3.72 16.69 -21.65
C ALA A 22 4.97 16.19 -20.91
N LEU A 23 5.95 15.62 -21.62
CA LEU A 23 7.24 15.23 -21.04
C LEU A 23 8.09 16.45 -20.65
N ASN A 24 8.02 17.53 -21.42
CA ASN A 24 8.76 18.77 -21.13
C ASN A 24 8.14 19.55 -19.95
N GLU A 25 6.82 19.49 -19.77
CA GLU A 25 6.15 20.06 -18.59
C GLU A 25 6.47 19.27 -17.30
N LYS A 26 6.54 17.93 -17.36
CA LYS A 26 7.01 17.12 -16.22
C LYS A 26 8.46 17.43 -15.83
N ALA A 27 9.33 17.69 -16.82
CA ALA A 27 10.73 18.06 -16.57
C ALA A 27 10.89 19.48 -15.96
N LYS A 28 9.97 20.40 -16.27
CA LYS A 28 9.96 21.75 -15.68
C LYS A 28 9.32 21.79 -14.29
N ALA A 29 8.30 20.98 -14.03
CA ALA A 29 7.70 20.82 -12.70
C ALA A 29 8.69 20.20 -11.69
N ALA A 30 9.61 19.34 -12.14
CA ALA A 30 10.67 18.76 -11.31
C ALA A 30 11.79 19.74 -10.91
N ARG A 31 11.86 20.95 -11.52
CA ARG A 31 12.91 21.95 -11.22
C ARG A 31 12.48 23.07 -10.28
N ILE A 32 11.21 23.16 -9.88
CA ILE A 32 10.70 24.25 -9.03
C ILE A 32 10.59 23.84 -7.54
N VAL A 33 10.72 22.56 -7.20
CA VAL A 33 10.66 22.09 -5.80
C VAL A 33 12.02 21.58 -5.35
N GLY A 34 13.01 22.46 -5.41
CA GLY A 34 14.36 22.19 -4.92
C GLY A 34 15.04 23.47 -4.42
N SER A 35 15.27 23.50 -3.09
CA SER A 35 16.08 24.46 -2.32
C SER A 35 15.38 25.81 -2.02
N ASP A 36 15.22 26.27 -0.77
CA ASP A 36 16.24 26.31 0.28
C ASP A 36 15.75 26.09 1.73
N LYS A 37 16.67 25.49 2.49
CA LYS A 37 16.73 25.20 3.93
C LYS A 37 16.30 26.34 4.86
N VAL A 38 15.48 26.03 5.89
CA VAL A 38 15.72 26.37 7.31
C VAL A 38 14.96 25.38 8.20
N GLY A 39 15.61 24.80 9.21
CA GLY A 39 14.90 24.33 10.41
C GLY A 39 14.80 22.81 10.61
N SER A 40 15.91 22.21 11.02
CA SER A 40 15.99 21.19 12.09
C SER A 40 14.69 20.50 12.50
N GLU A 41 14.37 19.38 11.87
CA GLU A 41 13.89 18.17 12.56
C GLU A 41 14.14 17.00 11.60
N SER A 42 15.34 16.45 11.69
CA SER A 42 15.55 15.05 11.37
C SER A 42 14.62 14.26 12.31
N ASP A 43 13.41 13.97 11.86
CA ASP A 43 12.59 12.95 12.49
C ASP A 43 13.47 11.69 12.49
N PRO A 44 13.92 11.21 13.66
CA PRO A 44 14.90 10.15 13.70
C PRO A 44 14.23 8.97 13.02
N ARG A 45 14.88 8.48 11.96
CA ARG A 45 14.67 7.12 11.46
C ARG A 45 14.41 6.28 12.70
N LYS A 46 13.18 5.76 12.84
CA LYS A 46 12.76 4.93 13.96
C LYS A 46 13.91 3.97 14.22
N GLU A 47 14.68 4.29 15.26
CA GLU A 47 15.77 3.44 15.71
C GLU A 47 15.16 2.07 15.98
N ASP A 48 16.00 1.04 15.91
CA ASP A 48 15.73 -0.37 16.17
C ASP A 48 15.06 -0.61 17.55
N GLY A 49 13.82 -0.14 17.70
CA GLY A 49 12.98 -0.25 18.87
C GLY A 49 11.86 -1.28 18.64
N PRO A 50 11.21 -1.76 19.72
CA PRO A 50 10.08 -2.66 19.61
C PRO A 50 9.02 -2.09 18.66
N GLY A 51 8.52 -2.91 17.73
CA GLY A 51 7.57 -2.49 16.69
C GLY A 51 8.14 -1.88 15.41
N SER A 52 9.47 -1.80 15.23
CA SER A 52 10.09 -1.40 13.95
C SER A 52 10.09 -2.53 12.89
N LYS A 53 10.04 -3.80 13.36
CA LYS A 53 10.08 -5.00 12.49
C LYS A 53 8.90 -5.10 11.52
N ILE A 54 7.71 -4.65 11.94
CA ILE A 54 6.51 -4.71 11.09
C ILE A 54 6.54 -3.69 9.97
N PHE A 55 7.05 -2.48 10.20
CA PHE A 55 7.16 -1.46 9.16
C PHE A 55 8.10 -1.90 8.04
N LYS A 56 9.25 -2.48 8.40
CA LYS A 56 10.16 -3.08 7.42
C LYS A 56 9.48 -4.19 6.61
N ALA A 57 8.72 -5.06 7.26
CA ALA A 57 7.99 -6.12 6.57
C ALA A 57 6.88 -5.57 5.65
N ILE A 58 6.24 -4.46 6.00
CA ILE A 58 5.25 -3.78 5.15
C ILE A 58 5.96 -3.22 3.91
N ASP A 59 7.05 -2.48 4.09
CA ASP A 59 7.81 -1.88 2.99
C ASP A 59 8.30 -2.95 1.99
N GLU A 60 8.83 -4.06 2.50
CA GLU A 60 9.23 -5.21 1.67
C GLU A 60 8.02 -5.83 0.96
N SER A 61 6.86 -5.92 1.63
CA SER A 61 5.65 -6.53 1.08
C SER A 61 4.97 -5.67 0.02
N LEU A 62 5.12 -4.34 0.07
CA LEU A 62 4.57 -3.43 -0.95
C LEU A 62 5.19 -3.62 -2.34
N SER A 63 6.35 -4.28 -2.43
CA SER A 63 6.90 -4.72 -3.72
C SER A 63 6.03 -5.78 -4.41
N ASP A 64 5.19 -6.49 -3.66
CA ASP A 64 4.21 -7.44 -4.16
C ASP A 64 2.83 -6.79 -4.27
N LEU A 65 2.31 -6.73 -5.49
CA LEU A 65 1.04 -6.10 -5.84
C LEU A 65 -0.15 -6.60 -4.99
N ARG A 66 -0.08 -7.82 -4.44
CA ARG A 66 -1.12 -8.36 -3.55
C ARG A 66 -1.27 -7.59 -2.25
N TYR A 67 -0.25 -6.83 -1.84
CA TYR A 67 -0.24 -6.01 -0.64
C TYR A 67 -0.54 -4.53 -0.91
N TYR A 68 -0.95 -4.19 -2.13
CA TYR A 68 -1.35 -2.82 -2.49
C TYR A 68 -2.43 -2.22 -1.58
N PHE A 69 -3.24 -3.07 -0.95
CA PHE A 69 -4.25 -2.65 0.03
C PHE A 69 -3.66 -2.03 1.31
N LEU A 70 -2.36 -2.19 1.56
CA LEU A 70 -1.65 -1.58 2.67
C LEU A 70 -1.15 -0.16 2.37
N GLU A 71 -1.29 0.34 1.15
CA GLU A 71 -0.89 1.70 0.82
C GLU A 71 -1.70 2.76 1.60
N GLY A 72 -1.05 3.91 1.83
CA GLY A 72 -1.63 5.02 2.58
C GLY A 72 -1.75 4.71 4.07
N GLU A 73 -2.87 5.11 4.68
CA GLU A 73 -3.09 5.00 6.14
C GLU A 73 -3.26 3.56 6.65
N TYR A 74 -3.54 2.60 5.77
CA TYR A 74 -3.89 1.24 6.19
C TYR A 74 -2.66 0.42 6.61
N GLY A 75 -1.48 0.70 6.03
CA GLY A 75 -0.22 0.12 6.47
C GLY A 75 0.07 0.46 7.94
N ASP A 76 -0.10 1.73 8.31
CA ASP A 76 0.09 2.19 9.69
C ASP A 76 -0.90 1.54 10.66
N LYS A 77 -2.18 1.43 10.27
CA LYS A 77 -3.20 0.77 11.11
C LYS A 77 -2.93 -0.72 11.31
N VAL A 78 -2.47 -1.42 10.26
CA VAL A 78 -2.07 -2.83 10.38
C VAL A 78 -0.83 -2.98 11.27
N ALA A 79 0.14 -2.07 11.13
CA ALA A 79 1.32 -2.04 11.98
C ALA A 79 0.96 -1.79 13.46
N GLU A 80 0.03 -0.87 13.73
CA GLU A 80 -0.45 -0.62 15.09
C GLU A 80 -1.10 -1.86 15.70
N LEU A 81 -1.92 -2.58 14.93
CA LEU A 81 -2.55 -3.82 15.38
C LEU A 81 -1.52 -4.91 15.69
N PHE A 82 -0.46 -5.00 14.88
CA PHE A 82 0.65 -5.91 15.14
C PHE A 82 1.37 -5.53 16.44
N ASN A 83 1.80 -4.27 16.56
CA ASN A 83 2.60 -3.79 17.69
C ASN A 83 1.85 -3.93 19.03
N ARG A 84 0.54 -3.70 19.05
CA ARG A 84 -0.31 -3.91 20.23
C ARG A 84 -0.27 -5.36 20.75
N ASN A 85 -0.02 -6.32 19.86
CA ASN A 85 -0.03 -7.75 20.17
C ASN A 85 1.34 -8.43 19.92
N GLU A 86 2.41 -7.65 19.71
CA GLU A 86 3.74 -8.15 19.30
C GLU A 86 4.25 -9.23 20.25
N SER A 87 4.16 -8.98 21.56
CA SER A 87 4.59 -9.94 22.59
C SER A 87 3.84 -11.28 22.53
N GLN A 88 2.58 -11.29 22.12
CA GLN A 88 1.80 -12.51 21.95
C GLN A 88 2.20 -13.24 20.67
N PHE A 89 2.38 -12.49 19.59
CA PHE A 89 2.83 -13.04 18.32
C PHE A 89 4.23 -13.65 18.41
N ASP A 90 5.15 -13.01 19.12
CA ASP A 90 6.50 -13.55 19.37
C ASP A 90 6.44 -14.90 20.09
N ARG A 91 5.59 -15.04 21.13
CA ARG A 91 5.39 -16.32 21.84
C ARG A 91 4.82 -17.41 20.94
N LEU A 92 3.95 -17.03 20.00
CA LEU A 92 3.31 -17.93 19.05
C LEU A 92 4.17 -18.20 17.80
N GLY A 93 5.36 -17.58 17.69
CA GLY A 93 6.21 -17.67 16.50
C GLY A 93 5.59 -17.02 15.25
N ILE A 94 4.65 -16.10 15.42
CA ILE A 94 4.01 -15.37 14.32
C ILE A 94 4.92 -14.20 13.96
N THR A 95 5.65 -14.37 12.85
CA THR A 95 6.51 -13.30 12.32
C THR A 95 5.67 -12.16 11.72
N PRO A 96 6.24 -10.93 11.62
CA PRO A 96 5.56 -9.81 10.95
C PRO A 96 5.05 -10.17 9.55
N ARG A 97 5.86 -10.89 8.76
CA ARG A 97 5.47 -11.34 7.42
C ARG A 97 4.29 -12.30 7.45
N ARG A 98 4.28 -13.25 8.40
CA ARG A 98 3.16 -14.18 8.57
C ARG A 98 1.88 -13.46 9.00
N PHE A 99 2.00 -12.43 9.82
CA PHE A 99 0.86 -11.58 10.18
C PHE A 99 0.30 -10.83 8.95
N LEU A 100 1.16 -10.28 8.10
CA LEU A 100 0.73 -9.63 6.85
C LEU A 100 0.04 -10.62 5.89
N GLU A 101 0.48 -11.88 5.83
CA GLU A 101 -0.23 -12.93 5.09
C GLU A 101 -1.66 -13.14 5.59
N PHE A 102 -1.88 -13.15 6.92
CA PHE A 102 -3.23 -13.20 7.48
C PHE A 102 -4.06 -11.97 7.12
N ALA A 103 -3.46 -10.77 7.17
CA ALA A 103 -4.13 -9.54 6.76
C ALA A 103 -4.57 -9.61 5.28
N ARG A 104 -3.67 -10.08 4.40
CA ARG A 104 -3.95 -10.29 2.98
C ARG A 104 -5.08 -11.29 2.75
N GLU A 105 -5.02 -12.46 3.37
CA GLU A 105 -6.06 -13.50 3.24
C GLU A 105 -7.42 -13.04 3.76
N SER A 106 -7.44 -12.26 4.83
CA SER A 106 -8.67 -11.66 5.36
C SER A 106 -9.25 -10.62 4.39
N PHE A 107 -8.42 -9.77 3.79
CA PHE A 107 -8.89 -8.83 2.78
C PHE A 107 -9.33 -9.51 1.48
N ASP A 108 -8.63 -10.57 1.05
CA ASP A 108 -9.02 -11.38 -0.10
C ASP A 108 -10.40 -12.02 0.11
N ARG A 109 -10.68 -12.53 1.31
CA ARG A 109 -12.02 -13.03 1.68
C ARG A 109 -13.09 -11.94 1.63
N PHE A 110 -12.80 -10.74 2.14
CA PHE A 110 -13.71 -9.61 2.00
C PHE A 110 -14.02 -9.30 0.53
N LYS A 111 -13.00 -9.24 -0.33
CA LYS A 111 -13.17 -8.98 -1.76
C LYS A 111 -14.03 -10.05 -2.42
N GLN A 112 -13.80 -11.32 -2.11
CA GLN A 112 -14.62 -12.43 -2.62
C GLN A 112 -16.09 -12.30 -2.19
N LEU A 113 -16.34 -12.02 -0.92
CA LEU A 113 -17.70 -11.84 -0.38
C LEU A 113 -18.44 -10.67 -1.03
N GLN A 114 -17.73 -9.58 -1.29
CA GLN A 114 -18.27 -8.38 -1.91
C GLN A 114 -18.21 -8.40 -3.44
N LYS A 115 -17.77 -9.50 -4.06
CA LYS A 115 -17.55 -9.65 -5.52
C LYS A 115 -16.71 -8.50 -6.11
N LYS A 116 -15.69 -8.07 -5.36
CA LYS A 116 -14.76 -7.01 -5.74
C LYS A 116 -13.63 -7.55 -6.62
N MET A 117 -12.99 -6.64 -7.35
CA MET A 117 -11.84 -6.96 -8.18
C MET A 117 -10.63 -7.35 -7.31
N PRO A 118 -9.74 -8.25 -7.77
CA PRO A 118 -8.58 -8.68 -6.99
C PRO A 118 -7.64 -7.56 -6.55
N LEU A 119 -7.56 -6.46 -7.31
CA LEU A 119 -6.69 -5.31 -7.08
C LEU A 119 -7.43 -4.09 -6.51
N GLU A 120 -8.61 -4.29 -5.91
CA GLU A 120 -9.31 -3.19 -5.28
C GLU A 120 -8.54 -2.68 -4.06
N PRO A 121 -8.31 -1.35 -3.93
CA PRO A 121 -7.64 -0.79 -2.77
C PRO A 121 -8.49 -0.98 -1.51
N MET A 122 -7.84 -0.85 -0.36
CA MET A 122 -8.53 -0.88 0.92
C MET A 122 -9.51 0.29 1.04
N ASN A 123 -10.70 0.00 1.57
CA ASN A 123 -11.72 0.99 1.89
C ASN A 123 -12.19 0.79 3.32
N LYS A 124 -12.97 1.74 3.86
CA LYS A 124 -13.44 1.70 5.26
C LYS A 124 -14.14 0.37 5.63
N LYS A 125 -15.00 -0.16 4.76
CA LYS A 125 -15.71 -1.43 5.02
C LYS A 125 -14.76 -2.63 5.00
N GLY A 126 -13.78 -2.62 4.10
CA GLY A 126 -12.73 -3.63 4.02
C GLY A 126 -11.84 -3.60 5.27
N TRP A 127 -11.53 -2.40 5.76
CA TRP A 127 -10.78 -2.21 7.00
C TRP A 127 -11.55 -2.77 8.19
N GLU A 128 -12.81 -2.39 8.38
CA GLU A 128 -13.66 -2.89 9.46
C GLU A 128 -13.77 -4.42 9.44
N TYR A 129 -13.87 -5.03 8.25
CA TYR A 129 -13.87 -6.48 8.10
C TYR A 129 -12.52 -7.10 8.49
N LEU A 130 -11.41 -6.54 7.97
CA LEU A 130 -10.06 -7.03 8.23
C LEU A 130 -9.72 -6.93 9.71
N GLU A 131 -9.97 -5.78 10.33
CA GLU A 131 -9.71 -5.52 11.74
C GLU A 131 -10.47 -6.50 12.63
N ARG A 132 -11.76 -6.72 12.34
CA ARG A 132 -12.56 -7.72 13.05
C ARG A 132 -11.99 -9.13 12.86
N SER A 133 -11.66 -9.51 11.63
CA SER A 133 -11.13 -10.84 11.34
C SER A 133 -9.78 -11.09 12.01
N LEU A 134 -8.89 -10.10 12.07
CA LEU A 134 -7.60 -10.22 12.75
C LEU A 134 -7.77 -10.24 14.27
N SER A 135 -8.67 -9.42 14.82
CA SER A 135 -8.98 -9.44 16.26
C SER A 135 -9.57 -10.78 16.71
N GLU A 136 -10.45 -11.39 15.91
CA GLU A 136 -10.98 -12.73 16.18
C GLU A 136 -9.87 -13.79 16.11
N LEU A 137 -8.95 -13.70 15.16
CA LEU A 137 -7.79 -14.58 15.06
C LEU A 137 -6.93 -14.48 16.34
N ILE A 138 -6.62 -13.25 16.77
CA ILE A 138 -5.85 -13.00 17.99
C ILE A 138 -6.58 -13.58 19.21
N GLY A 139 -7.89 -13.36 19.33
CA GLY A 139 -8.71 -13.92 20.40
C GLY A 139 -8.63 -15.45 20.47
N LYS A 140 -8.83 -16.14 19.34
CA LYS A 140 -8.74 -17.60 19.26
C LYS A 140 -7.35 -18.15 19.56
N LEU A 141 -6.32 -17.44 19.11
CA LEU A 141 -4.94 -17.81 19.44
C LEU A 141 -4.69 -17.68 20.95
N ASN A 142 -5.17 -16.60 21.57
CA ASN A 142 -5.05 -16.40 23.00
C ASN A 142 -5.80 -17.48 23.81
N GLU A 143 -7.03 -17.82 23.43
CA GLU A 143 -7.80 -18.90 24.09
C GLU A 143 -7.10 -20.26 23.99
N LYS A 144 -6.47 -20.55 22.85
CA LYS A 144 -5.85 -21.85 22.61
C LYS A 144 -4.50 -22.01 23.33
N PHE A 145 -3.74 -20.92 23.47
CA PHE A 145 -2.33 -20.98 23.87
C PHE A 145 -2.01 -20.27 25.20
N ASN A 146 -2.90 -19.43 25.75
CA ASN A 146 -2.73 -18.86 27.11
C ASN A 146 -3.50 -19.67 28.18
N LYS A 147 -3.50 -21.00 28.07
CA LYS A 147 -3.96 -21.85 29.18
C LYS A 147 -2.96 -21.87 30.32
#